data_AF-A0A453K1C5-F1
#
_entry.id   AF-A0A453K1C5-F1
#
_cell.length_a   1.000
_cell.length_b   1.000
_cell.length_c   1.000
_cell.angle_alpha   90.00
_cell.angle_beta   90.00
_cell.angle_gamma   90.00
#
_symmetry.space_group_name_H-M   'P 1'
#
loop_
_entity.id
_entity.type
_entity.pdbx_description
1 polymer ?
#
loop_
_entity_poly.entity_id
_entity_poly.type
_entity_poly.pdbx_seq_one_letter_code
_entity_poly.pdbx_strand_id
1 'polypeptide(L)'
;SCPRDNSVVKDINKMHQSNYGIGGFSHITVAGALAHGMKEVEVWLQTISAGQRTPIHRHSCEEVFVVLKGRGTLLLGSTSLPYPGTPQEIPVFQNSTFTVPINYPHQVWNSDEHEDLQVLVIISRPPVKIFLYEDWSMPHTAAKLKFPFVWDEDCLDAPKDEL
;
A
#
# COMPACT_ATOMS: atom_id res chain seq x y z
N SER A 1 -17.34 7.59 5.37
CA SER A 1 -17.85 8.33 4.20
C SER A 1 -16.68 8.84 3.38
N CYS A 2 -16.75 8.74 2.05
CA CYS A 2 -15.66 9.16 1.16
C CYS A 2 -15.29 10.65 1.31
N PRO A 3 -14.03 10.99 1.65
CA PRO A 3 -13.57 12.38 1.78
C PRO A 3 -13.16 12.95 0.41
N ARG A 4 -14.10 13.17 -0.52
CA ARG A 4 -13.79 13.76 -1.83
C ARG A 4 -13.40 15.23 -1.70
N ASP A 5 -12.27 15.65 -2.29
CA ASP A 5 -11.80 17.03 -2.28
C ASP A 5 -11.05 17.44 -3.57
N ASN A 6 -11.66 18.32 -4.36
CA ASN A 6 -11.10 18.82 -5.62
C ASN A 6 -10.33 20.15 -5.46
N SER A 7 -10.05 20.59 -4.24
CA SER A 7 -9.26 21.80 -3.98
C SER A 7 -7.84 21.66 -4.56
N VAL A 8 -7.30 22.76 -5.09
CA VAL A 8 -5.95 22.77 -5.70
C VAL A 8 -4.87 22.60 -4.64
N VAL A 9 -4.99 23.30 -3.51
CA VAL A 9 -4.10 23.22 -2.36
C VAL A 9 -4.86 22.58 -1.20
N LYS A 10 -4.24 21.60 -0.54
CA LYS A 10 -4.83 20.84 0.54
C LYS A 10 -3.82 20.73 1.70
N ASP A 11 -4.32 20.84 2.93
CA ASP A 11 -3.52 20.61 4.14
C ASP A 11 -3.59 19.14 4.53
N ILE A 12 -2.48 18.40 4.39
CA ILE A 12 -2.39 16.97 4.70
C ILE A 12 -2.78 16.69 6.16
N ASN A 13 -2.51 17.62 7.08
CA ASN A 13 -2.87 17.46 8.50
C ASN A 13 -4.39 17.49 8.76
N LYS A 14 -5.19 17.87 7.75
CA LYS A 14 -6.66 17.91 7.81
C LYS A 14 -7.31 16.79 7.01
N MET A 15 -6.53 16.01 6.26
CA MET A 15 -7.05 14.87 5.51
C MET A 15 -7.44 13.73 6.44
N HIS A 16 -8.40 12.92 6.01
CA HIS A 16 -8.85 11.76 6.77
C HIS A 16 -7.71 10.74 6.92
N GLN A 17 -7.41 10.39 8.17
CA GLN A 17 -6.45 9.35 8.53
C GLN A 17 -7.19 8.20 9.23
N SER A 18 -6.90 6.97 8.83
CA SER A 18 -7.45 5.77 9.50
C SER A 18 -6.48 4.60 9.41
N ASN A 19 -6.65 3.63 10.30
CA ASN A 19 -5.97 2.34 10.21
C ASN A 19 -6.71 1.34 9.31
N TYR A 20 -7.97 1.63 8.96
CA TYR A 20 -8.86 0.78 8.16
C TYR A 20 -8.91 -0.68 8.64
N GLY A 21 -8.81 -0.90 9.96
CA GLY A 21 -8.80 -2.23 10.57
C GLY A 21 -7.46 -2.98 10.51
N ILE A 22 -6.40 -2.37 9.98
CA ILE A 22 -5.05 -2.95 9.94
C ILE A 22 -4.30 -2.52 11.21
N GLY A 23 -3.89 -3.49 12.03
CA GLY A 23 -3.19 -3.25 13.30
C GLY A 23 -1.91 -2.42 13.13
N GLY A 24 -1.77 -1.36 13.94
CA GLY A 24 -0.63 -0.44 13.94
C GLY A 24 -0.31 0.21 12.58
N PHE A 25 -1.32 0.31 11.72
CA PHE A 25 -1.25 1.03 10.45
C PHE A 25 -1.94 2.38 10.56
N SER A 26 -1.46 3.37 9.82
CA SER A 26 -2.10 4.66 9.66
C SER A 26 -1.92 5.10 8.22
N HIS A 27 -3.02 5.46 7.56
CA HIS A 27 -3.04 5.78 6.13
C HIS A 27 -3.77 7.09 5.86
N ILE A 28 -3.18 7.90 4.98
CA ILE A 28 -3.81 9.03 4.31
C ILE A 28 -3.58 8.87 2.80
N THR A 29 -4.66 8.91 2.01
CA THR A 29 -4.55 9.14 0.56
C THR A 29 -4.30 10.63 0.34
N VAL A 30 -3.07 11.02 -0.02
CA VAL A 30 -2.66 12.43 -0.17
C VAL A 30 -3.18 13.03 -1.49
N ALA A 31 -3.09 12.25 -2.56
CA ALA A 31 -3.64 12.60 -3.87
C ALA A 31 -4.00 11.28 -4.57
N GLY A 32 -5.27 11.05 -4.87
CA GLY A 32 -5.73 9.73 -5.30
C GLY A 32 -6.89 9.76 -6.27
N ALA A 33 -7.16 8.63 -6.91
CA ALA A 33 -8.11 8.54 -8.01
C ALA A 33 -9.53 8.84 -7.57
N LEU A 34 -9.99 8.18 -6.50
CA LEU A 34 -11.38 8.28 -6.07
C LEU A 34 -11.65 9.52 -5.20
N ALA A 35 -10.70 9.87 -4.33
CA ALA A 35 -10.83 11.02 -3.44
C ALA A 35 -10.54 12.37 -4.13
N HIS A 36 -9.68 12.39 -5.14
CA HIS A 36 -9.15 13.64 -5.71
C HIS A 36 -9.11 13.69 -7.25
N GLY A 37 -9.60 12.66 -7.95
CA GLY A 37 -9.72 12.64 -9.41
C GLY A 37 -8.43 12.34 -10.18
N MET A 38 -7.40 11.83 -9.52
CA MET A 38 -6.14 11.44 -10.17
C MET A 38 -6.36 10.26 -11.14
N LYS A 39 -5.56 10.18 -12.21
CA LYS A 39 -5.75 9.16 -13.26
C LYS A 39 -4.54 8.28 -13.52
N GLU A 40 -3.36 8.78 -13.22
CA GLU A 40 -2.11 8.15 -13.65
C GLU A 40 -1.22 7.81 -12.46
N VAL A 41 -1.23 8.65 -11.43
CA VAL A 41 -0.48 8.47 -10.18
C VAL A 41 -1.36 8.69 -8.96
N GLU A 42 -1.08 7.95 -7.90
CA GLU A 42 -1.70 8.14 -6.59
C GLU A 42 -0.64 8.09 -5.50
N VAL A 43 -0.83 8.92 -4.48
CA VAL A 43 0.15 9.17 -3.41
C VAL A 43 -0.49 8.88 -2.06
N TRP A 44 0.21 8.11 -1.24
CA TRP A 44 -0.17 7.80 0.12
C TRP A 44 0.89 8.27 1.11
N LEU A 45 0.44 8.71 2.28
CA LEU A 45 1.28 8.82 3.47
C LEU A 45 0.88 7.71 4.42
N GLN A 46 1.83 6.86 4.76
CA GLN A 46 1.59 5.71 5.62
C GLN A 46 2.55 5.71 6.81
N THR A 47 2.05 5.33 7.97
CA THR A 47 2.86 5.06 9.16
C THR A 47 2.58 3.64 9.65
N ILE A 48 3.63 2.88 9.90
CA ILE A 48 3.59 1.49 10.37
C ILE A 48 4.29 1.45 11.72
N SER A 49 3.57 1.05 12.77
CA SER A 49 4.13 1.01 14.12
C SER A 49 5.14 -0.11 14.29
N ALA A 50 5.96 -0.02 15.34
CA ALA A 50 7.00 -1.00 15.66
C ALA A 50 6.48 -2.45 15.59
N GLY A 51 7.26 -3.30 14.92
CA GLY A 51 6.96 -4.72 14.71
C GLY A 51 5.83 -5.05 13.71
N GLN A 52 5.08 -4.06 13.20
CA GLN A 52 3.94 -4.31 12.31
C GLN A 52 4.35 -4.49 10.84
N ARG A 53 3.45 -5.14 10.08
CA ARG A 53 3.68 -5.54 8.69
C ARG A 53 2.47 -5.23 7.84
N THR A 54 2.69 -4.87 6.59
CA THR A 54 1.64 -4.94 5.56
C THR A 54 1.28 -6.41 5.30
N PRO A 55 0.13 -6.72 4.68
CA PRO A 55 -0.08 -8.04 4.10
C PRO A 55 1.01 -8.40 3.07
N ILE A 56 1.22 -9.69 2.83
CA ILE A 56 1.99 -10.16 1.67
C ILE A 56 1.11 -9.96 0.45
N HIS A 57 1.57 -9.20 -0.54
CA HIS A 57 0.72 -8.82 -1.65
C HIS A 57 1.47 -8.49 -2.93
N ARG A 58 0.72 -8.38 -4.04
CA ARG A 58 1.20 -7.84 -5.31
C ARG A 58 0.15 -6.93 -5.94
N HIS A 59 0.57 -6.09 -6.88
CA HIS A 59 -0.29 -5.29 -7.76
C HIS A 59 0.37 -5.09 -9.12
N SER A 60 -0.45 -4.81 -10.14
CA SER A 60 0.00 -4.63 -11.53
C SER A 60 0.25 -3.16 -11.90
N CYS A 61 0.99 -2.48 -11.03
CA CYS A 61 1.47 -1.11 -11.21
C CYS A 61 2.87 -0.96 -10.65
N GLU A 62 3.57 0.09 -11.09
CA GLU A 62 4.78 0.56 -10.41
C GLU A 62 4.40 1.11 -9.04
N GLU A 63 5.26 0.88 -8.05
CA GLU A 63 5.13 1.44 -6.70
C GLU A 63 6.51 1.88 -6.19
N VAL A 64 6.58 3.11 -5.70
CA VAL A 64 7.79 3.73 -5.18
C VAL A 64 7.56 4.14 -3.74
N PHE A 65 8.49 3.78 -2.87
CA PHE A 65 8.52 4.20 -1.47
C PHE A 65 9.63 5.21 -1.25
N VAL A 66 9.34 6.23 -0.46
CA VAL A 66 10.34 7.15 0.11
C VAL A 66 10.21 7.09 1.62
N VAL A 67 11.28 6.67 2.31
CA VAL A 67 11.29 6.53 3.77
C VAL A 67 11.55 7.89 4.42
N LEU A 68 10.51 8.45 5.05
CA LEU A 68 10.56 9.76 5.67
C LEU A 68 11.14 9.71 7.09
N LYS A 69 10.79 8.66 7.85
CA LYS A 69 11.24 8.43 9.23
C LYS A 69 11.36 6.94 9.52
N GLY A 70 12.19 6.61 10.50
CA GLY A 70 12.38 5.24 10.98
C GLY A 70 13.18 4.36 10.03
N ARG A 71 13.11 3.06 10.27
CA ARG A 71 13.76 2.00 9.49
C ARG A 71 12.84 0.79 9.39
N GLY A 72 13.19 -0.16 8.54
CA GLY A 72 12.44 -1.40 8.42
C GLY A 72 13.12 -2.41 7.51
N THR A 73 12.35 -3.38 7.07
CA THR A 73 12.78 -4.42 6.14
C THR A 73 11.73 -4.56 5.04
N LEU A 74 12.16 -4.49 3.79
CA LEU A 74 11.39 -4.95 2.63
C LEU A 74 11.60 -6.46 2.48
N LEU A 75 10.51 -7.20 2.42
CA LEU A 75 10.50 -8.62 2.08
C LEU A 75 10.05 -8.77 0.63
N LEU A 76 10.91 -9.29 -0.24
CA LEU A 76 10.66 -9.39 -1.68
C LEU A 76 10.69 -10.84 -2.14
N GLY A 77 9.56 -11.36 -2.59
CA GLY A 77 9.44 -12.70 -3.17
C GLY A 77 9.75 -12.73 -4.67
N SER A 78 9.61 -13.92 -5.24
CA SER A 78 9.84 -14.19 -6.66
C SER A 78 8.55 -14.16 -7.47
N THR A 79 8.69 -13.84 -8.76
CA THR A 79 7.67 -14.01 -9.80
C THR A 79 8.03 -15.11 -10.80
N SER A 80 9.24 -15.69 -10.70
CA SER A 80 9.70 -16.78 -11.58
C SER A 80 9.26 -18.16 -11.09
N LEU A 81 8.84 -18.25 -9.83
CA LEU A 81 8.28 -19.46 -9.22
C LEU A 81 6.75 -19.43 -9.33
N PRO A 82 6.06 -20.58 -9.17
CA PRO A 82 4.59 -20.59 -9.14
C PRO A 82 3.98 -19.96 -7.87
N TYR A 83 4.80 -19.64 -6.87
CA TYR A 83 4.46 -18.99 -5.59
C TYR A 83 5.61 -18.04 -5.19
N PRO A 84 5.42 -17.09 -4.26
CA PRO A 84 6.46 -16.11 -3.90
C PRO A 84 7.81 -16.72 -3.48
N GLY A 85 7.78 -17.80 -2.69
CA GLY A 85 8.96 -18.45 -2.14
C GLY A 85 9.55 -17.66 -0.97
N THR A 86 10.66 -18.15 -0.42
CA THR A 86 11.37 -17.47 0.68
C THR A 86 11.76 -16.05 0.24
N PRO A 87 11.28 -15.01 0.95
CA PRO A 87 11.56 -13.63 0.54
C PRO A 87 13.03 -13.26 0.78
N GLN A 88 13.54 -12.38 -0.06
CA GLN A 88 14.76 -11.62 0.24
C GLN A 88 14.43 -10.57 1.30
N GLU A 89 15.27 -10.45 2.32
CA GLU A 89 15.15 -9.41 3.35
C GLU A 89 16.12 -8.27 3.04
N ILE A 90 15.56 -7.08 2.78
CA ILE A 90 16.34 -5.92 2.34
C ILE A 90 16.10 -4.79 3.36
N PRO A 91 17.14 -4.33 4.08
CA PRO A 91 16.97 -3.24 5.04
C PRO A 91 16.63 -1.94 4.33
N VAL A 92 15.69 -1.18 4.90
CA VAL A 92 15.33 0.17 4.49
C VAL A 92 15.50 1.12 5.67
N PHE A 93 15.90 2.35 5.41
CA PHE A 93 16.25 3.34 6.43
C PHE A 93 15.82 4.74 6.01
N GLN A 94 15.77 5.67 6.96
CA GLN A 94 15.41 7.05 6.69
C GLN A 94 16.19 7.64 5.51
N ASN A 95 15.49 8.37 4.64
CA ASN A 95 16.03 8.99 3.43
C ASN A 95 16.51 7.99 2.37
N SER A 96 16.10 6.73 2.45
CA SER A 96 16.20 5.77 1.35
C SER A 96 14.93 5.74 0.50
N THR A 97 15.05 5.21 -0.71
CA THR A 97 13.93 4.92 -1.61
C THR A 97 14.10 3.53 -2.22
N PHE A 98 12.98 2.89 -2.52
CA PHE A 98 12.95 1.65 -3.27
C PHE A 98 11.72 1.60 -4.18
N THR A 99 11.87 0.88 -5.29
CA THR A 99 10.79 0.61 -6.25
C THR A 99 10.47 -0.87 -6.21
N VAL A 100 9.18 -1.20 -6.04
CA VAL A 100 8.70 -2.57 -6.20
C VAL A 100 8.47 -2.83 -7.69
N PRO A 101 9.15 -3.81 -8.30
CA PRO A 101 8.90 -4.15 -9.70
C PRO A 101 7.46 -4.66 -9.87
N ILE A 102 6.85 -4.34 -11.01
CA ILE A 102 5.45 -4.67 -11.29
C ILE A 102 5.17 -6.16 -11.01
N ASN A 103 4.08 -6.44 -10.30
CA ASN A 103 3.61 -7.78 -9.90
C ASN A 103 4.52 -8.56 -8.94
N TYR A 104 5.62 -7.99 -8.42
CA TYR A 104 6.42 -8.70 -7.43
C TYR A 104 5.67 -8.84 -6.10
N PRO A 105 5.57 -10.07 -5.55
CA PRO A 105 5.00 -10.27 -4.22
C PRO A 105 5.95 -9.69 -3.17
N HIS A 106 5.44 -8.85 -2.30
CA HIS A 106 6.24 -8.17 -1.30
C HIS A 106 5.46 -7.88 -0.02
N GLN A 107 6.20 -7.53 1.03
CA GLN A 107 5.68 -7.09 2.32
C GLN A 107 6.63 -6.04 2.90
N VAL A 108 6.08 -4.93 3.40
CA VAL A 108 6.85 -3.93 4.15
C VAL A 108 6.68 -4.23 5.63
N TRP A 109 7.81 -4.37 6.33
CA TRP A 109 7.87 -4.64 7.75
C TRP A 109 8.59 -3.51 8.46
N ASN A 110 7.93 -2.88 9.44
CA ASN A 110 8.67 -2.10 10.43
C ASN A 110 9.36 -3.07 11.41
N SER A 111 10.62 -3.40 11.10
CA SER A 111 11.48 -4.27 11.90
C SER A 111 12.17 -3.56 13.07
N ASP A 112 11.92 -2.26 13.25
CA ASP A 112 12.33 -1.54 14.44
C ASP A 112 11.40 -1.88 15.62
N GLU A 113 11.95 -1.91 16.84
CA GLU A 113 11.23 -2.24 18.07
C GLU A 113 10.68 -1.01 18.80
N HIS A 114 11.07 0.20 18.39
CA HIS A 114 10.84 1.42 19.16
C HIS A 114 10.24 2.56 18.34
N GLU A 115 10.66 2.71 17.09
CA GLU A 115 10.27 3.83 16.24
C GLU A 115 9.25 3.45 15.17
N ASP A 116 8.35 4.39 14.87
CA ASP A 116 7.43 4.26 13.74
C ASP A 116 8.18 4.40 12.41
N LEU A 117 7.79 3.58 11.43
CA LEU A 117 8.21 3.70 10.05
C LEU A 117 7.20 4.56 9.29
N GLN A 118 7.63 5.74 8.82
CA GLN A 118 6.79 6.63 8.02
C GLN A 118 7.30 6.67 6.58
N VAL A 119 6.40 6.42 5.63
CA VAL A 119 6.72 6.35 4.20
C VAL A 119 5.74 7.19 3.37
N LEU A 120 6.26 7.82 2.33
CA LEU A 120 5.45 8.27 1.21
C LEU A 120 5.46 7.16 0.15
N VAL A 121 4.29 6.77 -0.31
CA VAL A 121 4.11 5.72 -1.33
C VAL A 121 3.49 6.34 -2.57
N ILE A 122 4.04 6.03 -3.74
CA ILE A 122 3.53 6.52 -5.02
C ILE A 122 3.28 5.32 -5.92
N ILE A 123 2.05 5.17 -6.40
CA ILE A 123 1.69 4.13 -7.35
C ILE A 123 1.33 4.73 -8.71
N SER A 124 1.54 3.96 -9.77
CA SER A 124 0.92 4.22 -11.07
C SER A 124 -0.42 3.51 -11.20
N ARG A 125 -1.22 3.89 -12.21
CA ARG A 125 -2.48 3.22 -12.60
C ARG A 125 -3.50 3.05 -11.45
N PRO A 126 -3.82 4.12 -10.69
CA PRO A 126 -4.76 4.03 -9.58
C PRO A 126 -6.22 3.83 -10.05
N PRO A 127 -7.14 3.42 -9.16
CA PRO A 127 -6.89 2.94 -7.80
C PRO A 127 -6.22 1.57 -7.78
N VAL A 128 -5.51 1.26 -6.70
CA VAL A 128 -4.71 0.03 -6.59
C VAL A 128 -5.56 -1.23 -6.65
N LYS A 129 -5.08 -2.26 -7.36
CA LYS A 129 -5.68 -3.61 -7.40
C LYS A 129 -4.74 -4.58 -6.72
N ILE A 130 -5.02 -4.90 -5.46
CA ILE A 130 -4.14 -5.69 -4.60
C ILE A 130 -4.56 -7.17 -4.61
N PHE A 131 -3.62 -8.05 -4.93
CA PHE A 131 -3.77 -9.49 -4.72
C PHE A 131 -3.03 -9.89 -3.44
N LEU A 132 -3.79 -10.41 -2.46
CA LEU A 132 -3.30 -10.80 -1.15
C LEU A 132 -2.88 -12.27 -1.13
N TYR A 133 -1.77 -12.55 -0.45
CA TYR A 133 -1.30 -13.89 -0.14
C TYR A 133 -1.49 -14.18 1.34
N GLU A 134 -1.90 -15.40 1.68
CA GLU A 134 -1.98 -15.87 3.06
C GLU A 134 -0.58 -16.14 3.64
N ASP A 135 0.33 -16.67 2.82
CA ASP A 135 1.74 -16.87 3.15
C ASP A 135 2.63 -16.86 1.88
N TRP A 136 3.94 -16.96 2.07
CA TRP A 136 4.94 -16.95 0.99
C TRP A 136 4.95 -18.21 0.12
N SER A 137 4.24 -19.27 0.51
CA SER A 137 4.10 -20.52 -0.25
C SER A 137 2.80 -20.59 -1.06
N MET A 138 1.86 -19.67 -0.82
CA MET A 138 0.60 -19.61 -1.55
C MET A 138 0.86 -19.39 -3.06
N PRO A 139 0.30 -20.24 -3.94
CA PRO A 139 0.42 -20.07 -5.39
C PRO A 139 -0.05 -18.69 -5.86
N HIS A 140 0.65 -18.10 -6.84
CA HIS A 140 0.27 -16.81 -7.43
C HIS A 140 -1.15 -16.79 -7.97
N THR A 141 -1.60 -17.92 -8.51
CA THR A 141 -2.95 -18.15 -9.04
C THR A 141 -4.03 -18.22 -7.96
N ALA A 142 -3.65 -18.50 -6.72
CA ALA A 142 -4.58 -18.58 -5.58
C ALA A 142 -4.70 -17.25 -4.82
N ALA A 143 -3.78 -16.31 -5.02
CA ALA A 143 -3.80 -15.00 -4.38
C ALA A 143 -5.15 -14.30 -4.63
N LYS A 144 -5.73 -13.71 -3.58
CA LYS A 144 -7.10 -13.19 -3.60
C LYS A 144 -7.09 -11.70 -3.94
N LEU A 145 -7.81 -11.31 -5.00
CA LEU A 145 -8.02 -9.91 -5.30
C LEU A 145 -8.87 -9.25 -4.20
N LYS A 146 -8.35 -8.17 -3.62
CA LYS A 146 -9.10 -7.24 -2.76
C LYS A 146 -9.22 -5.91 -3.48
N PHE A 147 -10.38 -5.68 -4.09
CA PHE A 147 -10.72 -4.45 -4.79
C PHE A 147 -12.21 -4.09 -4.58
N PRO A 148 -12.56 -2.86 -4.15
CA PRO A 148 -11.65 -1.82 -3.67
C PRO A 148 -10.81 -2.30 -2.48
N PHE A 149 -9.63 -1.70 -2.30
CA PHE A 149 -8.87 -1.89 -1.07
C PHE A 149 -9.47 -1.04 0.05
N VAL A 150 -9.12 -1.34 1.30
CA VAL A 150 -9.88 -0.85 2.48
C VAL A 150 -9.99 0.68 2.57
N TRP A 151 -9.02 1.44 2.06
CA TRP A 151 -9.06 2.90 2.03
C TRP A 151 -9.91 3.50 0.91
N ASP A 152 -10.27 2.69 -0.09
CA ASP A 152 -11.12 3.08 -1.23
C ASP A 152 -12.57 2.61 -1.09
N GLU A 153 -12.87 1.71 -0.15
CA GLU A 153 -14.21 1.09 0.03
C GLU A 153 -15.33 2.11 0.16
N ASP A 154 -15.10 3.18 0.93
CA ASP A 154 -16.11 4.23 1.15
C ASP A 154 -16.35 5.11 -0.09
N CYS A 155 -15.42 5.10 -1.05
CA CYS A 155 -15.39 5.98 -2.22
C CYS A 155 -15.85 5.32 -3.51
N LEU A 156 -15.72 3.99 -3.59
CA LEU A 156 -16.22 3.19 -4.69
C LEU A 156 -17.68 2.84 -4.38
N ASP A 157 -18.62 3.51 -5.06
CA ASP A 157 -20.05 3.20 -4.90
C ASP A 157 -20.27 1.71 -5.21
N ALA A 158 -21.15 1.06 -4.45
CA ALA A 158 -21.64 -0.28 -4.80
C ALA A 158 -22.13 -0.26 -6.26
N PRO A 159 -21.90 -1.31 -7.05
CA PRO A 159 -22.43 -1.37 -8.41
C PRO A 159 -23.91 -1.04 -8.34
N LYS A 160 -24.32 0.02 -9.07
CA LYS A 160 -25.75 0.28 -9.27
C LYS A 160 -26.25 -0.94 -10.02
N ASP A 161 -27.11 -1.73 -9.38
CA ASP A 161 -27.83 -2.80 -10.07
C ASP A 161 -28.44 -2.19 -11.34
N GLU A 162 -27.93 -2.60 -12.50
CA GLU A 162 -28.54 -2.28 -13.78
C GLU A 162 -29.83 -3.11 -13.87
N LEU A 163 -30.94 -2.47 -13.50
CA LEU A 163 -32.31 -2.90 -13.79
C LEU A 163 -32.66 -2.62 -15.26
#